data_AF-A0A1I7HCI0-F1
#
_entry.id   AF-A0A1I7HCI0-F1
#
_cell.length_a   1.000
_cell.length_b   1.000
_cell.length_c   1.000
_cell.angle_alpha   90.00
_cell.angle_beta   90.00
_cell.angle_gamma   90.00
#
_symmetry.space_group_name_H-M   'P 1'
#
loop_
_entity.id
_entity.type
_entity.pdbx_description
1 polymer ?
#
loop_
_entity_poly.entity_id
_entity_poly.type
_entity_poly.pdbx_seq_one_letter_code
_entity_poly.pdbx_strand_id
1 'polypeptide(L)'
;MLDRNELWAQTEELADLIMQAPEIARYQEAEAKMKSHPTASRMIQELKDLQEQVAEFQARQVPPMHYVHLLRETESLLNRLEKIPEVAEFQRAQAAVNDLLQALTQRLARAVLERVADVQEGG
;
A
#
# COMPACT_ATOMS: atom_id res chain seq x y z
N MET A 1 -17.21 -29.60 2.06
CA MET A 1 -16.60 -28.49 1.28
C MET A 1 -16.56 -27.31 2.22
N LEU A 2 -15.39 -26.69 2.43
CA LEU A 2 -15.28 -25.54 3.33
C LEU A 2 -16.23 -24.44 2.82
N ASP A 3 -17.05 -23.88 3.69
CA ASP A 3 -17.83 -22.70 3.32
C ASP A 3 -16.86 -21.52 3.20
N ARG A 4 -16.95 -20.77 2.10
CA ARG A 4 -16.10 -19.59 1.90
C ARG A 4 -16.31 -18.56 3.02
N ASN A 5 -17.48 -18.57 3.65
CA ASN A 5 -17.80 -17.74 4.80
C ASN A 5 -16.88 -18.01 5.99
N GLU A 6 -16.51 -19.26 6.26
CA GLU A 6 -15.63 -19.61 7.39
C GLU A 6 -14.18 -19.12 7.14
N LEU A 7 -13.71 -19.22 5.90
CA LEU A 7 -12.41 -18.69 5.49
C LEU A 7 -12.36 -17.16 5.59
N TRP A 8 -13.45 -16.48 5.21
CA TRP A 8 -13.56 -15.04 5.36
C TRP A 8 -13.57 -14.62 6.83
N ALA A 9 -14.32 -15.32 7.69
CA ALA A 9 -14.31 -15.05 9.12
C ALA A 9 -12.89 -15.13 9.73
N GLN A 10 -12.13 -16.18 9.39
CA GLN A 10 -10.73 -16.30 9.83
C GLN A 10 -9.81 -15.19 9.26
N THR A 11 -10.13 -14.67 8.07
CA THR A 11 -9.39 -13.56 7.47
C THR A 11 -9.64 -12.26 8.23
N GLU A 12 -10.88 -12.01 8.65
CA GLU A 12 -11.22 -10.85 9.49
C GLU A 12 -10.54 -10.93 10.86
N GLU A 13 -10.54 -12.11 11.51
CA GLU A 13 -9.81 -12.32 12.77
C GLU A 13 -8.31 -12.07 12.60
N LEU A 14 -7.71 -12.51 11.48
CA LEU A 14 -6.31 -12.23 11.18
C LEU A 14 -6.08 -10.72 10.96
N ALA A 15 -7.01 -10.01 10.32
CA ALA A 15 -6.92 -8.56 10.16
C ALA A 15 -6.93 -7.83 11.51
N ASP A 16 -7.79 -8.25 12.45
CA ASP A 16 -7.84 -7.69 13.81
C ASP A 16 -6.53 -7.90 14.58
N LEU A 17 -5.85 -9.03 14.36
CA LEU A 17 -4.52 -9.29 14.94
C LEU A 17 -3.45 -8.42 14.29
N ILE A 18 -3.48 -8.27 12.96
CA ILE A 18 -2.54 -7.40 12.24
C ILE A 18 -2.68 -5.95 12.70
N MET A 19 -3.91 -5.49 12.95
CA MET A 19 -4.18 -4.14 13.44
C MET A 19 -3.49 -3.82 14.77
N GLN A 20 -3.15 -4.83 15.56
CA GLN A 20 -2.42 -4.69 16.83
C GLN A 20 -0.89 -4.65 16.64
N ALA A 21 -0.39 -4.87 15.42
CA ALA A 21 1.03 -4.88 15.14
C ALA A 21 1.66 -3.48 15.33
N PRO A 22 2.89 -3.39 15.88
CA PRO A 22 3.55 -2.11 16.11
C PRO A 22 3.80 -1.33 14.81
N GLU A 23 3.96 -2.01 13.68
CA GLU A 23 4.07 -1.41 12.35
C GLU A 23 2.82 -0.60 12.00
N ILE A 24 1.62 -1.12 12.33
CA ILE A 24 0.34 -0.42 12.09
C ILE A 24 0.23 0.81 12.98
N ALA A 25 0.58 0.72 14.27
CA ALA A 25 0.55 1.86 15.17
C ALA A 25 1.48 2.99 14.69
N ARG A 26 2.71 2.65 14.29
CA ARG A 26 3.68 3.60 13.73
C ARG A 26 3.20 4.21 12.42
N TYR A 27 2.56 3.41 11.56
CA TYR A 27 1.96 3.89 10.33
C TYR A 27 0.86 4.93 10.60
N GLN A 28 -0.06 4.65 11.52
CA GLN A 28 -1.14 5.57 11.88
C GLN A 28 -0.61 6.88 12.45
N GLU A 29 0.41 6.82 13.32
CA GLU A 29 1.05 8.01 13.89
C GLU A 29 1.73 8.86 12.79
N ALA A 30 2.54 8.24 11.93
CA ALA A 30 3.23 8.92 10.85
C ALA A 30 2.23 9.51 9.82
N GLU A 31 1.14 8.80 9.55
CA GLU A 31 0.07 9.28 8.68
C GLU A 31 -0.60 10.54 9.25
N ALA A 32 -0.88 10.56 10.55
CA ALA A 32 -1.47 11.73 11.21
C ALA A 32 -0.53 12.94 11.18
N LYS A 33 0.77 12.73 11.42
CA LYS A 33 1.79 13.80 11.31
C LYS A 33 1.87 14.34 9.88
N MET A 34 1.94 13.46 8.88
CA MET A 34 1.98 13.86 7.48
C MET A 34 0.73 14.65 7.07
N LYS A 35 -0.47 14.16 7.43
CA LYS A 35 -1.76 14.83 7.11
C LYS A 35 -1.91 16.19 7.81
N SER A 36 -1.33 16.36 8.98
CA SER A 36 -1.36 17.64 9.69
C SER A 36 -0.32 18.65 9.19
N HIS A 37 0.70 18.21 8.45
CA HIS A 37 1.71 19.11 7.88
C HIS A 37 1.14 19.92 6.70
N PRO A 38 0.98 21.26 6.81
CA PRO A 38 0.25 22.06 5.82
C PRO A 38 0.83 21.99 4.39
N THR A 39 2.15 22.06 4.26
CA THR A 39 2.81 21.99 2.95
C THR A 39 2.69 20.62 2.30
N ALA A 40 2.92 19.54 3.06
CA ALA A 40 2.75 18.17 2.59
C ALA A 40 1.31 17.92 2.15
N SER A 41 0.32 18.28 2.96
CA SER A 41 -1.10 18.08 2.62
C SER A 41 -1.51 18.82 1.35
N ARG A 42 -1.07 20.07 1.16
CA ARG A 42 -1.32 20.80 -0.08
C ARG A 42 -0.69 20.10 -1.29
N MET A 43 0.57 19.69 -1.18
CA MET A 43 1.27 19.02 -2.26
C MET A 43 0.70 17.64 -2.56
N ILE A 44 0.26 16.88 -1.55
CA ILE A 44 -0.43 15.60 -1.74
C ILE A 44 -1.76 15.79 -2.49
N GLN A 45 -2.49 16.88 -2.22
CA GLN A 45 -3.71 17.17 -2.98
C GLN A 45 -3.38 17.47 -4.45
N GLU A 46 -2.40 18.34 -4.69
CA GLU A 46 -1.91 18.65 -6.05
C GLU A 46 -1.41 17.39 -6.78
N LEU A 47 -0.74 16.47 -6.08
CA LEU A 47 -0.32 15.17 -6.62
C LEU A 47 -1.52 14.36 -7.10
N LYS A 48 -2.58 14.28 -6.29
CA LYS A 48 -3.79 13.52 -6.61
C LYS A 48 -4.49 14.09 -7.84
N ASP A 49 -4.62 15.42 -7.90
CA ASP A 49 -5.26 16.11 -9.02
C ASP A 49 -4.48 15.89 -10.33
N LEU A 50 -3.14 15.84 -10.28
CA LEU A 50 -2.29 15.50 -11.42
C LEU A 50 -2.44 14.02 -11.83
N GLN A 51 -2.47 13.11 -10.87
CA GLN A 51 -2.66 11.67 -11.12
C GLN A 51 -4.02 11.37 -11.74
N GLU A 52 -5.08 12.06 -11.31
CA GLU A 52 -6.42 11.94 -11.88
C GLU A 52 -6.44 12.40 -13.34
N GLN A 53 -5.85 13.56 -13.65
CA GLN A 53 -5.71 14.04 -15.03
C GLN A 53 -4.95 13.04 -15.91
N VAL A 54 -3.84 12.48 -15.40
CA VAL A 54 -3.08 11.44 -16.12
C VAL A 54 -3.95 10.20 -16.35
N ALA A 55 -4.70 9.75 -15.34
CA ALA A 55 -5.61 8.61 -15.46
C ALA A 55 -6.71 8.86 -16.50
N GLU A 56 -7.26 10.07 -16.59
CA GLU A 56 -8.22 10.45 -17.63
C GLU A 56 -7.62 10.41 -19.04
N PHE A 57 -6.38 10.85 -19.21
CA PHE A 57 -5.67 10.74 -20.50
C PHE A 57 -5.43 9.28 -20.87
N GLN A 58 -5.03 8.45 -19.92
CA GLN A 58 -4.82 7.01 -20.11
C GLN A 58 -6.13 6.28 -20.45
N ALA A 59 -7.21 6.58 -19.75
CA ALA A 59 -8.54 6.02 -20.01
C ALA A 59 -9.03 6.35 -21.43
N ARG A 60 -8.69 7.53 -21.94
CA ARG A 60 -8.98 7.97 -23.32
C ARG A 60 -7.96 7.48 -24.36
N GLN A 61 -6.97 6.68 -23.96
CA GLN A 61 -5.88 6.17 -24.82
C GLN A 61 -5.11 7.29 -25.54
N VAL A 62 -5.01 8.47 -24.91
CA VAL A 62 -4.24 9.59 -25.47
C VAL A 62 -2.76 9.21 -25.47
N PRO A 63 -1.98 9.49 -26.54
CA PRO A 63 -0.56 9.19 -26.55
C PRO A 63 0.20 9.94 -25.43
N PRO A 64 1.17 9.29 -24.73
CA PRO A 64 1.90 9.89 -23.61
C PRO A 64 2.58 11.23 -23.90
N MET A 65 2.99 11.46 -25.14
CA MET A 65 3.60 12.72 -25.56
C MET A 65 2.71 13.95 -25.28
N HIS A 66 1.39 13.78 -25.22
CA HIS A 66 0.44 14.89 -24.97
C HIS A 66 0.33 15.27 -23.49
N TYR A 67 0.69 14.38 -22.55
CA TYR A 67 0.62 14.64 -21.11
C TYR A 67 1.95 14.39 -20.39
N VAL A 68 3.05 14.28 -21.12
CA VAL A 68 4.41 14.10 -20.56
C VAL A 68 4.78 15.21 -19.58
N HIS A 69 4.25 16.42 -19.75
CA HIS A 69 4.44 17.53 -18.81
C HIS A 69 3.83 17.23 -17.44
N LEU A 70 2.63 16.64 -17.38
CA LEU A 70 1.98 16.22 -16.13
C LEU A 70 2.78 15.13 -15.42
N LEU A 71 3.38 14.19 -16.17
CA LEU A 71 4.25 13.15 -15.59
C LEU A 71 5.50 13.76 -14.96
N ARG A 72 6.14 14.73 -15.64
CA ARG A 72 7.30 15.46 -15.10
C ARG A 72 6.94 16.29 -13.89
N GLU A 73 5.77 16.90 -13.88
CA GLU A 73 5.27 17.67 -12.75
C GLU A 73 4.99 16.77 -11.54
N THR A 74 4.37 15.62 -11.78
CA THR A 74 4.17 14.56 -10.79
C THR A 74 5.51 14.13 -10.17
N GLU A 75 6.52 13.86 -11.00
CA GLU A 75 7.86 13.46 -10.54
C GLU A 75 8.55 14.59 -9.75
N SER A 76 8.48 15.84 -10.22
CA SER A 76 9.02 17.00 -9.51
C SER A 76 8.36 17.18 -8.14
N LEU A 77 7.05 16.97 -8.06
CA LEU A 77 6.28 17.11 -6.83
C LEU A 77 6.59 15.99 -5.84
N LEU A 78 6.73 14.74 -6.31
CA LEU A 78 7.20 13.62 -5.49
C LEU A 78 8.59 13.89 -4.91
N ASN A 79 9.55 14.35 -5.72
CA ASN A 79 10.89 14.71 -5.27
C ASN A 79 10.90 15.83 -4.20
N ARG A 80 9.91 16.73 -4.24
CA ARG A 80 9.75 17.78 -3.23
C ARG A 80 9.07 17.23 -1.96
N LEU A 81 8.11 16.34 -2.10
CA LEU A 81 7.44 15.65 -0.99
C LEU A 81 8.44 14.81 -0.18
N GLU A 82 9.32 14.06 -0.84
CA GLU A 82 10.35 13.23 -0.18
C GLU A 82 11.32 14.03 0.71
N LYS A 83 11.49 15.33 0.43
CA LYS A 83 12.33 16.21 1.26
C LYS A 83 11.66 16.63 2.57
N ILE A 84 10.36 16.38 2.73
CA ILE A 84 9.61 16.68 3.95
C ILE A 84 9.82 15.52 4.94
N PRO A 85 10.38 15.76 6.14
CA PRO A 85 10.67 14.71 7.12
C PRO A 85 9.46 13.82 7.47
N GLU A 86 8.28 14.41 7.61
CA GLU A 86 7.03 13.72 7.95
C GLU A 86 6.58 12.80 6.82
N VAL A 87 6.81 13.19 5.56
CA VAL A 87 6.53 12.33 4.40
C VAL A 87 7.50 11.16 4.36
N ALA A 88 8.79 11.40 4.60
CA ALA A 88 9.80 10.35 4.66
C ALA A 88 9.58 9.39 5.84
N GLU A 89 9.08 9.86 6.99
CA GLU A 89 8.65 9.02 8.11
C GLU A 89 7.44 8.17 7.71
N PHE A 90 6.42 8.78 7.10
CA PHE A 90 5.24 8.07 6.61
C PHE A 90 5.59 6.97 5.59
N GLN A 91 6.43 7.28 4.60
CA GLN A 91 6.87 6.30 3.59
C GLN A 91 7.61 5.11 4.22
N ARG A 92 8.48 5.36 5.22
CA ARG A 92 9.16 4.28 5.96
C ARG A 92 8.19 3.42 6.76
N ALA A 93 7.20 4.05 7.42
CA ALA A 93 6.18 3.32 8.16
C ALA A 93 5.28 2.49 7.22
N GLN A 94 4.93 3.04 6.06
CA GLN A 94 4.19 2.34 5.01
C GLN A 94 4.97 1.13 4.47
N ALA A 95 6.27 1.29 4.22
CA ALA A 95 7.13 0.18 3.79
C ALA A 95 7.15 -0.95 4.84
N ALA A 96 7.25 -0.61 6.13
CA ALA A 96 7.23 -1.61 7.20
C ALA A 96 5.89 -2.39 7.25
N VAL A 97 4.75 -1.73 7.03
CA VAL A 97 3.45 -2.41 6.93
C VAL A 97 3.41 -3.33 5.71
N ASN A 98 3.94 -2.90 4.56
CA ASN A 98 4.01 -3.74 3.37
C ASN A 98 4.88 -4.98 3.59
N ASP A 99 6.03 -4.82 4.23
CA ASP A 99 6.93 -5.93 4.57
C ASP A 99 6.24 -6.94 5.49
N LEU A 100 5.49 -6.46 6.50
CA LEU A 100 4.68 -7.30 7.37
C LEU A 100 3.65 -8.11 6.57
N LEU A 101 2.84 -7.44 5.74
CA LEU A 101 1.82 -8.10 4.92
C LEU A 101 2.45 -9.12 3.94
N GLN A 102 3.60 -8.79 3.36
CA GLN A 102 4.31 -9.68 2.47
C GLN A 102 4.84 -10.92 3.20
N ALA A 103 5.40 -10.76 4.41
CA ALA A 103 5.87 -11.87 5.23
C ALA A 103 4.73 -12.82 5.62
N LEU A 104 3.57 -12.27 5.99
CA LEU A 104 2.36 -13.05 6.27
C LEU A 104 1.90 -13.84 5.04
N THR A 105 1.85 -13.17 3.88
CA THR A 105 1.48 -13.80 2.60
C THR A 105 2.42 -14.96 2.26
N GLN A 106 3.73 -14.78 2.40
CA GLN A 106 4.72 -15.82 2.15
C GLN A 106 4.56 -17.00 3.10
N ARG A 107 4.33 -16.73 4.40
CA ARG A 107 4.11 -17.77 5.41
C ARG A 107 2.85 -18.57 5.14
N LEU A 108 1.76 -17.90 4.76
CA LEU A 108 0.51 -18.55 4.37
C LEU A 108 0.71 -19.44 3.15
N ALA A 109 1.36 -18.92 2.09
CA ALA A 109 1.67 -19.69 0.90
C ALA A 109 2.51 -20.94 1.21
N ARG A 110 3.52 -20.80 2.07
CA ARG A 110 4.35 -21.92 2.51
C ARG A 110 3.55 -22.98 3.27
N ALA A 111 2.71 -22.55 4.22
CA ALA A 111 1.86 -23.47 4.97
C ALA A 111 0.89 -24.25 4.08
N VAL A 112 0.30 -23.59 3.07
CA VAL A 112 -0.56 -24.26 2.08
C VAL A 112 0.22 -25.30 1.29
N LEU A 113 1.41 -24.96 0.79
CA LEU A 113 2.24 -25.88 0.02
C LEU A 113 2.69 -27.10 0.83
N GLU A 114 3.08 -26.92 2.10
CA GLU A 114 3.48 -28.03 2.98
C GLU A 114 2.32 -29.00 3.23
N ARG A 115 1.12 -28.49 3.50
CA ARG A 115 -0.06 -29.34 3.71
C ARG A 115 -0.48 -30.10 2.46
N VAL A 116 -0.25 -29.53 1.27
CA VAL A 116 -0.49 -30.26 0.02
C VAL A 116 0.51 -31.41 -0.14
N ALA A 117 1.78 -31.20 0.20
CA ALA A 117 2.81 -32.25 0.14
C ALA A 117 2.54 -33.39 1.15
N ASP A 118 2.19 -33.05 2.40
CA ASP A 118 1.83 -34.03 3.44
C ASP A 118 0.66 -34.94 3.00
N VAL A 119 -0.32 -34.37 2.28
CA VAL A 119 -1.47 -35.11 1.76
C VAL A 119 -1.10 -36.06 0.62
N GLN A 120 -0.02 -35.78 -0.13
CA GLN A 120 0.43 -36.61 -1.25
C GLN A 120 1.35 -37.76 -0.83
N GLU A 121 2.08 -37.64 0.28
CA GLU A 121 2.98 -38.70 0.79
C GLU A 121 2.27 -39.70 1.71
N GLY A 122 1.06 -39.39 2.19
CA GLY A 122 0.26 -40.23 3.08
C GLY A 122 -0.85 -41.05 2.40
N GLY A 123 -0.81 -41.21 1.07
CA GLY A 123 -1.81 -41.95 0.27
C GLY A 123 -1.25 -43.20 -0.40
#